data_AF-X1GHF6-F1
#
_entry.id   AF-X1GHF6-F1
#
_cell.length_a   1.000
_cell.length_b   1.000
_cell.length_c   1.000
_cell.angle_alpha   90.00
_cell.angle_beta   90.00
_cell.angle_gamma   90.00
#
_symmetry.space_group_name_H-M   'P 1'
#
loop_
_entity.id
_entity.type
_entity.pdbx_description
1 polymer ?
#
loop_
_entity_poly.entity_id
_entity_poly.type
_entity_poly.pdbx_seq_one_letter_code
_entity_poly.pdbx_strand_id
1 'polypeptide(L)'
;MTRFDLWEATLAFAELAGNAYWELVAEGDKPPEEIYVLRPDRMTIKPEEKKLVSSYIFNVNGRKIILQPEDILHFKYFSPINDLYGTSSIAPAEKSIILDLYALNFNARFFKSGARLMGVLETDRHLSEKD
;
A
#
# COMPACT_ATOMS: atom_id res chain seq x y z
N MET A 1 -16.09 9.82 -14.65
CA MET A 1 -15.78 9.91 -13.22
C MET A 1 -16.44 11.18 -12.70
N THR A 2 -17.22 11.12 -11.61
CA THR A 2 -17.78 12.36 -11.03
C THR A 2 -16.70 13.10 -10.25
N ARG A 3 -16.94 14.38 -9.94
CA ARG A 3 -16.04 15.16 -9.09
C ARG A 3 -15.79 14.49 -7.72
N PHE A 4 -16.82 13.85 -7.16
CA PHE A 4 -16.70 13.15 -5.90
C PHE A 4 -15.78 11.95 -6.03
N ASP A 5 -16.02 11.07 -7.00
CA ASP A 5 -15.19 9.87 -7.23
C ASP A 5 -13.72 10.22 -7.49
N LEU A 6 -13.47 11.33 -8.19
CA LEU A 6 -12.12 11.82 -8.46
C LEU A 6 -11.36 12.10 -7.16
N TRP A 7 -11.96 12.88 -6.27
CA TRP A 7 -11.34 13.23 -4.99
C TRP A 7 -11.29 12.05 -4.03
N GLU A 8 -12.33 11.23 -3.99
CA GLU A 8 -12.37 10.02 -3.17
C GLU A 8 -11.23 9.07 -3.54
N ALA A 9 -11.04 8.76 -4.83
CA ALA A 9 -9.96 7.89 -5.29
C ALA A 9 -8.57 8.49 -5.00
N THR A 10 -8.43 9.81 -5.20
CA THR A 10 -7.17 10.52 -4.95
C THR A 10 -6.76 10.46 -3.49
N LEU A 11 -7.70 10.76 -2.59
CA LEU A 11 -7.46 10.74 -1.15
C LEU A 11 -7.22 9.31 -0.68
N ALA A 12 -8.01 8.33 -1.15
CA ALA A 12 -7.81 6.94 -0.80
C ALA A 12 -6.41 6.44 -1.18
N PHE A 13 -5.92 6.76 -2.38
CA PHE A 13 -4.57 6.40 -2.79
C PHE A 13 -3.47 7.15 -2.01
N ALA A 14 -3.64 8.45 -1.78
CA ALA A 14 -2.70 9.22 -1.00
C ALA A 14 -2.60 8.69 0.45
N GLU A 15 -3.72 8.39 1.11
CA GLU A 15 -3.73 7.82 2.45
C GLU A 15 -3.11 6.43 2.50
N LEU A 16 -3.46 5.54 1.57
CA LEU A 16 -3.01 4.14 1.59
C LEU A 16 -1.57 3.94 1.13
N ALA A 17 -1.10 4.74 0.16
CA ALA A 17 0.20 4.56 -0.47
C ALA A 17 1.15 5.74 -0.28
N GLY A 18 0.71 6.85 0.32
CA GLY A 18 1.46 8.11 0.40
C GLY A 18 1.54 8.87 -0.92
N ASN A 19 0.92 8.35 -1.98
CA ASN A 19 1.06 8.80 -3.35
C ASN A 19 -0.28 8.70 -4.08
N ALA A 20 -0.60 9.69 -4.90
CA ALA A 20 -1.68 9.61 -5.88
C ALA A 20 -1.23 10.30 -7.18
N TYR A 21 -1.67 9.79 -8.32
CA TYR A 21 -1.24 10.26 -9.62
C TYR A 21 -2.46 10.56 -10.47
N TRP A 22 -2.50 11.74 -11.07
CA TRP A 22 -3.44 12.06 -12.13
C TRP A 22 -2.69 12.12 -13.45
N GLU A 23 -3.19 11.39 -14.44
CA GLU A 23 -2.84 11.61 -15.84
C GLU A 23 -3.79 12.67 -16.40
N LEU A 24 -3.20 13.74 -16.91
CA LEU A 24 -3.89 14.87 -17.52
C LEU A 24 -3.83 14.70 -19.04
N VAL A 25 -4.94 14.34 -19.66
CA VAL A 25 -4.98 14.11 -21.11
C VAL A 25 -5.37 15.43 -21.78
N ALA A 26 -4.41 16.06 -22.45
CA ALA A 26 -4.59 17.31 -23.17
C ALA A 26 -4.16 17.19 -24.64
N GLU A 27 -4.82 17.94 -25.52
CA GLU A 27 -4.40 18.08 -26.91
C GLU A 27 -3.68 19.42 -27.11
N GLY A 28 -2.34 19.37 -27.20
CA GLY A 28 -1.49 20.55 -27.30
C GLY A 28 -1.57 21.44 -26.05
N ASP A 29 -1.66 22.76 -26.24
CA ASP A 29 -1.68 23.74 -25.15
C ASP A 29 -3.10 23.97 -24.54
N LYS A 30 -4.07 23.11 -24.89
CA LYS A 30 -5.43 23.21 -24.34
C LYS A 30 -5.48 22.70 -22.89
N PRO A 31 -6.46 23.14 -22.09
CA PRO A 31 -6.75 22.50 -20.82
C PRO A 31 -7.02 20.99 -20.99
N PRO A 32 -6.66 20.14 -20.02
CA PRO A 32 -6.94 18.71 -20.08
C PRO A 32 -8.43 18.42 -20.26
N GLU A 33 -8.76 17.56 -21.22
CA GLU A 33 -10.13 17.12 -21.50
C GLU A 33 -10.54 15.97 -20.56
N GLU A 34 -9.57 15.15 -20.16
CA GLU A 34 -9.78 14.00 -19.29
C GLU A 34 -8.73 13.94 -18.17
N ILE A 35 -9.18 13.41 -17.02
CA ILE A 35 -8.33 13.14 -15.87
C ILE A 35 -8.50 11.68 -15.48
N TYR A 36 -7.40 10.94 -15.43
CA TYR A 36 -7.38 9.56 -14.96
C TYR A 36 -6.60 9.46 -13.65
N VAL A 37 -7.25 8.97 -12.59
CA VAL A 37 -6.56 8.64 -11.34
C VAL A 37 -5.87 7.29 -11.50
N LEU A 38 -4.54 7.32 -11.52
CA LEU A 38 -3.72 6.13 -11.70
C LEU A 38 -3.36 5.49 -10.37
N ARG A 39 -3.43 4.17 -10.36
CA ARG A 39 -3.08 3.32 -9.22
C ARG A 39 -1.60 3.45 -8.84
N PRO A 40 -1.25 3.87 -7.61
CA PRO A 40 0.14 4.05 -7.20
C PRO A 40 0.97 2.76 -7.22
N ASP A 41 0.35 1.62 -6.88
CA ASP A 41 1.01 0.32 -6.85
C ASP A 41 1.53 -0.16 -8.21
N ARG A 42 1.04 0.45 -9.30
CA ARG A 42 1.44 0.15 -10.67
C ARG A 42 2.41 1.18 -11.26
N MET A 43 2.70 2.24 -10.52
CA MET A 43 3.51 3.36 -10.96
C MET A 43 4.97 3.19 -10.54
N THR A 44 5.90 3.57 -11.41
CA THR A 44 7.33 3.64 -11.09
C THR A 44 7.93 4.92 -11.62
N ILE A 45 8.50 5.72 -10.74
CA ILE A 45 9.21 6.96 -11.07
C ILE A 45 10.63 6.62 -11.52
N LYS A 46 11.06 7.18 -12.66
CA LYS A 46 12.42 7.07 -13.17
C LYS A 46 13.16 8.40 -13.01
N PRO A 47 14.21 8.47 -12.17
CA PRO A 47 15.09 9.63 -12.09
C PRO A 47 16.13 9.63 -13.22
N GLU A 48 16.73 10.78 -13.46
CA GLU A 48 17.87 10.98 -14.37
C GLU A 48 18.91 11.87 -13.68
N GLU A 49 20.17 11.84 -14.15
CA GLU A 49 21.31 12.54 -13.54
C GLU A 49 21.05 14.05 -13.29
N LYS A 50 20.24 14.69 -14.13
CA LYS A 50 19.94 16.14 -14.05
C LYS A 50 18.50 16.46 -13.64
N LYS A 51 17.64 15.45 -13.45
CA LYS A 51 16.21 15.63 -13.17
C LYS A 51 15.76 14.63 -12.10
N LEU A 52 15.11 15.14 -11.05
CA LEU A 52 14.51 14.30 -10.00
C LEU A 52 13.51 13.30 -10.59
N VAL A 53 12.71 13.72 -11.58
CA VAL A 53 11.79 12.86 -12.32
C VAL A 53 12.00 13.08 -13.80
N SER A 54 12.44 12.04 -14.49
CA SER A 54 12.61 12.01 -15.95
C SER A 54 11.40 11.41 -16.64
N SER A 55 10.80 10.35 -16.06
CA SER A 55 9.54 9.79 -16.55
C SER A 55 8.79 8.99 -15.47
N TYR A 56 7.53 8.74 -15.74
CA TYR A 56 6.69 7.81 -15.00
C TYR A 56 6.46 6.54 -15.84
N ILE A 57 6.55 5.37 -15.24
CA ILE A 57 6.26 4.09 -15.88
C ILE A 57 5.04 3.49 -15.22
N PHE A 58 3.94 3.40 -15.98
CA PHE A 58 2.72 2.76 -15.55
C PHE A 58 2.65 1.32 -16.09
N ASN A 59 2.54 0.35 -15.19
CA ASN A 59 2.48 -1.07 -15.52
C ASN A 59 1.04 -1.57 -15.51
N VAL A 60 0.50 -1.95 -16.66
CA VAL A 60 -0.87 -2.48 -16.78
C VAL A 60 -0.89 -3.66 -17.73
N ASN A 61 -1.47 -4.78 -17.29
CA ASN A 61 -1.61 -6.01 -18.09
C ASN A 61 -0.29 -6.49 -18.73
N GLY A 62 0.81 -6.40 -17.97
CA GLY A 62 2.16 -6.78 -18.44
C GLY A 62 2.81 -5.80 -19.42
N ARG A 63 2.14 -4.69 -19.74
CA ARG A 63 2.67 -3.62 -20.60
C ARG A 63 3.17 -2.46 -19.77
N LYS A 64 4.24 -1.82 -20.25
CA LYS A 64 4.80 -0.61 -19.67
C LYS A 64 4.41 0.58 -20.55
N ILE A 65 3.73 1.54 -19.96
CA ILE A 65 3.39 2.81 -20.59
C ILE A 65 4.33 3.85 -19.98
N ILE A 66 5.09 4.54 -20.83
CA ILE A 66 5.97 5.63 -20.40
C ILE A 66 5.18 6.92 -20.51
N LEU A 67 5.03 7.62 -19.40
CA LEU A 67 4.30 8.87 -19.26
C LEU A 67 5.30 9.98 -18.96
N GLN A 68 5.14 11.12 -19.63
CA GLN A 68 6.03 12.25 -19.42
C GLN A 68 5.70 12.96 -18.10
N PRO A 69 6.68 13.59 -17.43
CA PRO A 69 6.43 14.29 -16.18
C PRO A 69 5.39 15.41 -16.31
N GLU A 70 5.29 16.04 -17.47
CA GLU A 70 4.36 17.13 -17.74
C GLU A 70 2.90 16.68 -17.81
N ASP A 71 2.66 15.41 -18.15
CA ASP A 71 1.32 14.83 -18.25
C ASP A 71 0.80 14.29 -16.90
N ILE A 72 1.66 14.28 -15.88
CA ILE A 72 1.37 13.65 -14.58
C ILE A 72 1.40 14.66 -13.45
N LEU A 73 0.26 14.79 -12.76
CA LEU A 73 0.19 15.47 -11.47
C LEU A 73 0.37 14.44 -10.35
N HIS A 74 1.51 14.51 -9.65
CA HIS A 74 1.83 13.64 -8.53
C HIS A 74 1.54 14.33 -7.19
N PHE A 75 0.51 13.84 -6.50
CA PHE A 75 0.23 14.19 -5.11
C PHE A 75 1.05 13.28 -4.19
N LYS A 76 1.92 13.87 -3.38
CA LYS A 76 2.88 13.14 -2.56
C LYS A 76 2.82 13.63 -1.12
N TYR A 77 2.60 12.72 -0.18
CA TYR A 77 2.78 13.03 1.23
C TYR A 77 4.26 13.20 1.56
N PHE A 78 4.54 13.94 2.62
CA PHE A 78 5.91 14.13 3.06
C PHE A 78 6.55 12.78 3.42
N SER A 79 7.79 12.56 2.96
CA SER A 79 8.61 11.43 3.36
C SER A 79 9.99 11.93 3.79
N PRO A 80 10.46 11.59 5.00
CA PRO A 80 11.79 11.97 5.47
C PRO A 80 12.91 11.10 4.89
N ILE A 81 12.57 10.00 4.20
CA ILE A 81 13.54 8.98 3.75
C ILE A 81 13.48 8.74 2.23
N ASN A 82 12.57 9.41 1.52
CA ASN A 82 12.40 9.21 0.08
C ASN A 82 12.01 10.52 -0.63
N ASP A 83 12.86 10.93 -1.57
CA ASP A 83 12.64 12.16 -2.34
C ASP A 83 11.62 11.99 -3.46
N LEU A 84 11.41 10.76 -3.94
CA LEU A 84 10.53 10.47 -5.07
C LEU A 84 9.13 10.04 -4.64
N TYR A 85 8.99 9.32 -3.54
CA TYR A 85 7.71 8.76 -3.07
C TYR A 85 7.33 9.29 -1.70
N GLY A 86 6.03 9.47 -1.50
CA GLY A 86 5.47 9.83 -0.21
C GLY A 86 5.31 8.60 0.68
N THR A 87 5.22 8.86 1.98
CA THR A 87 4.97 7.83 2.99
C THR A 87 3.48 7.84 3.33
N SER A 88 2.86 6.66 3.33
CA SER A 88 1.46 6.51 3.73
C SER A 88 1.23 6.89 5.19
N SER A 89 0.08 7.50 5.47
CA SER A 89 -0.38 7.80 6.84
C SER A 89 -0.53 6.55 7.71
N ILE A 90 -0.72 5.36 7.10
CA ILE A 90 -0.86 4.10 7.84
C ILE A 90 0.48 3.50 8.25
N ALA A 91 1.59 3.92 7.60
CA ALA A 91 2.91 3.32 7.80
C ALA A 91 3.36 3.32 9.28
N PRO A 92 3.15 4.40 10.08
CA PRO A 92 3.50 4.37 11.50
C PRO A 92 2.72 3.34 12.33
N ALA A 93 1.50 2.99 11.90
CA ALA A 93 0.61 2.05 12.59
C ALA A 93 0.72 0.60 12.06
N GLU A 94 1.52 0.37 11.00
CA GLU A 94 1.61 -0.92 10.30
C GLU A 94 1.85 -2.10 11.26
N LYS A 95 2.84 -1.97 12.16
CA LYS A 95 3.18 -3.05 13.11
C LYS A 95 2.03 -3.39 14.06
N SER A 96 1.31 -2.38 14.54
CA SER A 96 0.16 -2.58 15.43
C SER A 96 -0.97 -3.29 14.69
N ILE A 97 -1.27 -2.86 13.46
CA ILE A 97 -2.29 -3.49 12.62
C ILE A 97 -1.94 -4.96 12.32
N ILE A 98 -0.67 -5.23 11.99
CA ILE A 98 -0.19 -6.59 11.73
C ILE A 98 -0.32 -7.46 12.98
N LEU A 99 0.04 -6.94 14.16
CA LEU A 99 -0.09 -7.66 15.42
C LEU A 99 -1.56 -8.03 15.70
N ASP A 100 -2.48 -7.08 15.52
CA ASP A 100 -3.92 -7.31 15.70
C ASP A 100 -4.44 -8.37 14.73
N LEU A 101 -4.01 -8.34 13.47
CA LEU A 101 -4.36 -9.37 12.48
C LEU A 101 -3.89 -10.77 12.91
N TYR A 102 -2.69 -10.89 13.47
CA TYR A 102 -2.19 -12.16 14.00
C TYR A 102 -2.98 -12.63 15.21
N ALA A 103 -3.33 -11.73 16.13
CA ALA A 103 -4.16 -12.05 17.28
C ALA A 103 -5.55 -12.55 16.85
N LEU A 104 -6.18 -11.89 15.87
CA LEU A 104 -7.45 -12.33 15.29
C LEU A 104 -7.34 -13.73 14.67
N ASN A 105 -6.29 -13.98 13.88
CA ASN A 105 -6.06 -15.28 13.26
C ASN A 105 -5.80 -16.38 14.29
N PHE A 106 -5.03 -16.08 15.33
CA PHE A 106 -4.81 -16.99 16.44
C PHE A 106 -6.12 -17.32 17.16
N ASN A 107 -6.89 -16.30 17.55
CA ASN A 107 -8.18 -16.46 18.23
C ASN A 107 -9.14 -17.29 17.38
N ALA A 108 -9.27 -16.98 16.09
CA ALA A 108 -10.12 -17.73 15.17
C ALA A 108 -9.73 -19.21 15.10
N ARG A 109 -8.42 -19.51 15.01
CA ARG A 109 -7.92 -20.90 15.00
C ARG A 109 -8.17 -21.60 16.34
N PHE A 110 -7.93 -20.91 17.45
CA PHE A 110 -8.14 -21.42 18.79
C PHE A 110 -9.61 -21.84 19.01
N PHE A 111 -10.56 -20.95 18.69
CA PHE A 111 -11.99 -21.25 18.85
C PHE A 111 -12.50 -22.28 17.82
N LYS A 112 -11.97 -22.31 16.60
CA LYS A 112 -12.38 -23.30 15.58
C LYS A 112 -11.94 -24.71 15.91
N SER A 113 -10.69 -24.89 16.35
CA SER A 113 -10.14 -26.22 16.64
C SER A 113 -10.51 -26.72 18.04
N GLY A 114 -11.03 -25.84 18.89
CA GLY A 114 -11.07 -26.03 20.33
C GLY A 114 -9.65 -26.07 20.90
N ALA A 115 -9.52 -25.82 22.20
CA ALA A 115 -8.26 -26.02 22.93
C ALA A 115 -7.95 -27.53 23.08
N ARG A 116 -7.99 -28.30 21.99
CA ARG A 116 -7.64 -29.73 22.00
C ARG A 116 -6.14 -29.84 22.19
N LEU A 117 -5.72 -30.18 23.40
CA LEU A 117 -4.42 -30.77 23.66
C LEU A 117 -4.25 -31.99 22.73
N MET A 118 -3.19 -32.02 21.93
CA MET A 118 -2.92 -33.15 21.04
C MET A 118 -2.49 -34.42 21.79
N GLY A 119 -2.22 -34.32 23.08
CA GLY A 119 -1.93 -35.44 23.97
C GLY A 119 -1.79 -34.99 25.41
N VAL A 120 -2.13 -35.87 26.34
CA VAL A 120 -1.87 -35.74 27.77
C VAL A 120 -1.01 -36.92 28.18
N LEU A 121 0.12 -36.66 28.83
CA LEU A 121 0.89 -37.70 29.50
C LEU A 121 0.31 -37.88 30.90
N GLU A 122 -0.34 -39.02 31.13
CA GLU A 122 -0.91 -39.39 32.43
C GLU A 122 -0.07 -40.51 33.06
N THR A 123 0.05 -40.50 34.38
CA THR A 123 0.72 -41.54 35.16
C THR A 123 -0.07 -41.78 36.44
N ASP A 124 -0.29 -43.04 36.77
CA ASP A 124 -0.97 -43.43 38.02
C ASP A 124 -0.07 -43.24 39.27
N ARG A 125 1.21 -42.91 39.07
CA ARG A 125 2.18 -42.71 40.15
C ARG A 125 2.19 -41.25 40.60
N HIS A 126 2.20 -41.04 41.92
CA HIS A 126 2.37 -39.72 42.50
C HIS A 126 3.76 -39.17 42.14
N LEU A 127 3.79 -38.09 41.35
CA LEU A 127 5.03 -37.39 41.00
C LEU A 127 5.50 -36.59 42.22
N SER A 128 6.53 -37.08 42.91
CA SER A 128 7.27 -36.30 43.90
C SER A 128 8.37 -35.52 43.20
N GLU A 129 8.53 -34.23 43.49
CA GLU A 129 9.79 -33.53 43.20
C GLU A 129 10.92 -34.25 43.95
N LYS A 130 11.83 -34.86 43.20
CA LYS A 130 13.10 -35.37 43.74
C LYS A 130 14.20 -35.01 42.75
N ASP A 131 15.03 -34.05 43.20
CA ASP A 131 16.32 -33.56 42.70
C ASP A 131 16.43 -33.21 41.21
#